data_AF-A0A7J7RIA7-F1
#
_entry.id   AF-A0A7J7RIA7-F1
#
_cell.length_a   1.000
_cell.length_b   1.000
_cell.length_c   1.000
_cell.angle_alpha   90.00
_cell.angle_beta   90.00
_cell.angle_gamma   90.00
#
_symmetry.space_group_name_H-M   'P 1'
#
loop_
_entity.id
_entity.type
_entity.pdbx_description
1 polymer ?
#
loop_
_entity_poly.entity_id
_entity_poly.type
_entity_poly.pdbx_seq_one_letter_code
_entity_poly.pdbx_strand_id
1 'polypeptide(L)'
;MEGAPEGEAPAAALAAVLKHSSALPPESAQVRGYDFNRGVDYRAVLEAFGTTGFQATNFGRAVHQINAMIEKKLEPLPQDEDQHEDLTQSRRPLTGCTIFLGYTSNLISSGIRGCLGYHGWGRGGGSHQVPGTHIPGRVQPQGEGATRERD
;
A
#
# COMPACT_ATOMS: atom_id res chain seq x y z
N MET A 1 -24.29 48.11 43.44
CA MET A 1 -24.16 47.11 42.35
C MET A 1 -22.71 47.16 41.91
N GLU A 2 -21.85 46.33 42.50
CA GLU A 2 -20.48 46.18 42.03
C GLU A 2 -20.51 45.35 40.74
N GLY A 3 -20.10 45.97 39.64
CA GLY A 3 -19.90 45.29 38.36
C GLY A 3 -18.73 44.33 38.45
N ALA A 4 -18.85 43.18 37.79
CA ALA A 4 -17.76 42.23 37.65
C ALA A 4 -16.51 42.94 37.08
N PRO A 5 -15.30 42.61 37.55
CA PRO A 5 -14.08 43.26 37.07
C PRO A 5 -13.93 43.04 35.57
N GLU A 6 -14.02 44.12 34.80
CA GLU A 6 -13.78 44.09 33.36
C GLU A 6 -12.30 43.76 33.11
N GLY A 7 -12.03 42.54 32.63
CA GLY A 7 -10.69 42.10 32.25
C GLY A 7 -10.30 40.70 32.74
N GLU A 8 -11.05 40.08 33.66
CA GLU A 8 -10.74 38.73 34.13
C GLU A 8 -11.54 37.67 33.36
N ALA A 9 -10.84 36.72 32.74
CA ALA A 9 -11.47 35.64 32.00
C ALA A 9 -12.32 34.77 32.94
N PRO A 10 -13.49 34.26 32.51
CA PRO A 10 -14.34 33.45 33.37
C PRO A 10 -13.57 32.27 33.97
N ALA A 11 -13.59 32.14 35.30
CA ALA A 11 -12.88 31.07 36.01
C ALA A 11 -13.22 29.67 35.48
N ALA A 12 -14.47 29.43 35.08
CA ALA A 12 -14.89 28.17 34.46
C ALA A 12 -14.20 27.92 33.11
N ALA A 13 -13.97 28.96 32.30
CA ALA A 13 -13.25 28.85 31.04
C ALA A 13 -11.75 28.58 31.27
N LEU A 14 -11.14 29.24 32.27
CA LEU A 14 -9.75 28.99 32.66
C LEU A 14 -9.56 27.54 33.12
N ALA A 15 -10.43 27.05 34.00
CA ALA A 15 -10.36 25.67 34.49
C ALA A 15 -10.57 24.62 33.38
N ALA A 16 -11.42 24.91 32.39
CA ALA A 16 -11.69 24.01 31.27
C ALA A 16 -10.55 23.95 30.25
N VAL A 17 -9.97 25.10 29.90
CA VAL A 17 -8.93 25.21 28.86
C VAL A 17 -7.53 24.87 29.39
N LEU A 18 -7.23 25.28 30.63
CA LEU A 18 -5.89 25.15 31.22
C LEU A 18 -5.76 23.89 32.10
N LYS A 19 -6.52 22.84 31.78
CA LYS A 19 -6.42 21.58 32.49
C LYS A 19 -5.05 20.92 32.25
N HIS A 20 -4.36 20.55 33.31
CA HIS A 20 -3.08 19.83 33.22
C HIS A 20 -3.23 18.48 32.51
N SER A 21 -2.29 18.18 31.61
CA SER A 21 -2.18 16.89 30.94
C SER A 21 -1.34 15.90 31.76
N SER A 22 -1.64 14.61 31.60
CA SER A 22 -0.80 13.52 32.09
C SER A 22 0.35 13.23 31.12
N ALA A 23 1.42 12.62 31.61
CA ALA A 23 2.48 12.10 30.74
C ALA A 23 1.97 10.96 29.84
N LEU A 24 2.51 10.89 28.62
CA LEU A 24 2.25 9.79 27.69
C LEU A 24 3.29 8.67 27.86
N PRO A 25 2.97 7.42 27.50
CA PRO A 25 3.94 6.33 27.48
C PRO A 25 5.15 6.61 26.56
N PRO A 26 6.36 6.14 26.90
CA PRO A 26 7.58 6.41 26.14
C PRO A 26 7.56 5.85 24.71
N GLU A 27 6.79 4.80 24.45
CA GLU A 27 6.59 4.21 23.13
C GLU A 27 5.63 4.99 22.22
N SER A 28 5.06 6.10 22.72
CA SER A 28 4.12 6.93 21.95
C SER A 28 4.82 7.57 20.76
N ALA A 29 4.46 7.14 19.55
CA ALA A 29 4.99 7.72 18.32
C ALA A 29 4.59 9.20 18.18
N GLN A 30 5.59 10.06 17.98
CA GLN A 30 5.35 11.47 17.68
C GLN A 30 4.82 11.64 16.26
N VAL A 31 3.84 12.52 16.08
CA VAL A 31 3.34 12.88 14.75
C VAL A 31 4.42 13.64 13.98
N ARG A 32 4.88 13.08 12.87
CA ARG A 32 5.90 13.66 12.00
C ARG A 32 5.70 13.19 10.56
N GLY A 33 5.54 14.13 9.63
CA GLY A 33 5.49 13.86 8.20
C GLY A 33 6.87 13.79 7.55
N TYR A 34 6.90 13.44 6.26
CA TYR A 34 8.12 13.44 5.45
C TYR A 34 8.63 14.87 5.21
N ASP A 35 9.94 15.06 5.29
CA ASP A 35 10.60 16.35 5.02
C ASP A 35 11.11 16.41 3.58
N PHE A 36 10.41 17.16 2.74
CA PHE A 36 10.75 17.32 1.32
C PHE A 36 12.04 18.11 1.06
N ASN A 37 12.61 18.79 2.07
CA ASN A 37 13.94 19.40 1.93
C ASN A 37 15.04 18.35 1.74
N ARG A 38 14.76 17.07 2.05
CA ARG A 38 15.66 15.93 1.83
C ARG A 38 15.60 15.38 0.40
N GLY A 39 14.82 16.01 -0.49
CA GLY A 39 14.55 15.53 -1.84
C GLY A 39 13.33 14.62 -1.91
N VAL A 40 13.06 14.09 -3.11
CA VAL A 40 11.88 13.24 -3.37
C VAL A 40 12.29 11.77 -3.36
N ASP A 41 12.09 11.12 -2.21
CA ASP A 41 12.19 9.67 -2.06
C ASP A 41 10.81 9.10 -1.75
N TYR A 42 10.18 8.44 -2.74
CA TYR A 42 8.85 7.86 -2.59
C TYR A 42 8.77 6.76 -1.53
N ARG A 43 9.85 6.01 -1.31
CA ARG A 43 9.86 4.97 -0.28
C ARG A 43 9.78 5.63 1.09
N ALA A 44 10.62 6.63 1.32
CA ALA A 44 10.62 7.37 2.59
C ALA A 44 9.33 8.17 2.81
N VAL A 45 8.70 8.68 1.74
CA VAL A 45 7.37 9.32 1.81
C VAL A 45 6.30 8.33 2.28
N LEU A 46 6.24 7.14 1.68
CA LEU A 46 5.26 6.11 2.05
C LEU A 46 5.52 5.55 3.46
N GLU A 47 6.78 5.44 3.87
CA GLU A 47 7.15 5.04 5.23
C GLU A 47 6.69 6.08 6.28
N ALA A 48 6.87 7.38 5.99
CA ALA A 48 6.45 8.45 6.87
C ALA A 48 4.92 8.47 7.11
N PHE A 49 4.11 7.81 6.27
CA PHE A 49 2.67 7.69 6.52
C PHE A 49 2.35 7.01 7.85
N GLY A 50 3.24 6.15 8.38
CA GLY A 50 3.09 5.59 9.72
C GLY A 50 2.96 6.65 10.83
N THR A 51 3.65 7.78 10.70
CA THR A 51 3.70 8.86 11.70
C THR A 51 2.98 10.14 11.27
N THR A 52 2.33 10.16 10.11
CA THR A 52 1.61 11.36 9.61
C THR A 52 0.27 11.59 10.31
N GLY A 53 -0.42 10.53 10.77
CA GLY A 53 -1.73 10.61 11.40
C GLY A 53 -2.90 10.30 10.46
N PHE A 54 -4.11 10.24 11.02
CA PHE A 54 -5.37 9.95 10.32
C PHE A 54 -5.29 8.68 9.44
N GLN A 55 -5.74 8.76 8.17
CA GLN A 55 -5.74 7.63 7.24
C GLN A 55 -4.34 7.24 6.77
N ALA A 56 -3.35 8.15 6.82
CA ALA A 56 -1.99 7.82 6.47
C ALA A 56 -1.41 6.77 7.45
N THR A 57 -1.64 6.94 8.75
CA THR A 57 -1.22 5.95 9.74
C THR A 57 -1.93 4.60 9.54
N ASN A 58 -3.21 4.60 9.17
CA ASN A 58 -3.92 3.36 8.84
C ASN A 58 -3.33 2.68 7.60
N PHE A 59 -2.92 3.44 6.59
CA PHE A 59 -2.21 2.90 5.42
C PHE A 59 -0.88 2.25 5.82
N GLY A 60 -0.06 2.93 6.64
CA GLY A 60 1.20 2.36 7.14
C GLY A 60 0.98 1.06 7.92
N ARG A 61 -0.06 1.00 8.75
CA ARG A 61 -0.47 -0.23 9.46
C ARG A 61 -0.91 -1.34 8.50
N ALA A 62 -1.66 -1.01 7.45
CA ALA A 62 -2.09 -1.99 6.44
C ALA A 62 -0.88 -2.59 5.68
N VAL A 63 0.11 -1.77 5.33
CA VAL A 63 1.37 -2.23 4.73
C VAL A 63 2.09 -3.20 5.65
N HIS A 64 2.22 -2.87 6.94
CA HIS A 64 2.85 -3.75 7.92
C HIS A 64 2.12 -5.09 8.05
N GLN A 65 0.78 -5.06 8.14
CA GLN A 65 -0.04 -6.28 8.26
C GLN A 65 0.07 -7.17 7.02
N ILE A 66 0.08 -6.58 5.81
CA ILE A 66 0.23 -7.34 4.56
C ILE A 66 1.61 -7.99 4.48
N ASN A 67 2.67 -7.28 4.86
CA ASN A 67 4.02 -7.85 4.92
C ASN A 67 4.10 -9.01 5.91
N ALA A 68 3.50 -8.88 7.10
CA ALA A 68 3.44 -9.97 8.07
C ALA A 68 2.70 -11.22 7.52
N MET A 69 1.61 -11.03 6.77
CA MET A 69 0.91 -12.13 6.09
C MET A 69 1.78 -12.80 5.02
N ILE A 70 2.56 -12.01 4.26
CA ILE A 70 3.48 -12.54 3.24
C ILE A 70 4.64 -13.29 3.87
N GLU A 71 5.27 -12.72 4.91
CA GLU A 71 6.34 -13.36 5.66
C GLU A 71 5.88 -14.71 6.22
N LYS A 72 4.72 -14.72 6.91
CA LYS A 72 4.13 -15.95 7.44
C LYS A 72 3.80 -16.98 6.35
N LYS A 73 3.40 -16.52 5.17
CA LYS A 73 3.14 -17.39 4.01
C LYS A 73 4.41 -18.04 3.45
N LEU A 74 5.56 -17.36 3.54
CA LEU A 74 6.85 -17.83 3.03
C LEU A 74 7.61 -18.73 4.02
N GLU A 75 7.20 -18.76 5.29
CA GLU A 75 7.74 -19.70 6.27
C GLU A 75 7.51 -21.17 5.83
N PRO A 76 8.55 -22.02 5.87
CA PRO A 76 8.42 -23.44 5.54
C PRO A 76 7.46 -24.15 6.49
N LEU A 77 6.55 -24.95 5.95
CA LEU A 77 5.69 -25.84 6.74
C LEU A 77 6.39 -27.19 7.02
N PRO A 78 6.11 -27.82 8.16
CA PRO A 78 6.51 -29.21 8.42
C PRO A 78 5.85 -30.17 7.43
N GLN A 79 6.59 -31.19 6.98
CA GLN A 79 6.15 -32.15 5.96
C GLN A 79 4.92 -32.99 6.36
N ASP A 80 4.61 -33.07 7.67
CA ASP A 80 3.48 -33.88 8.17
C ASP A 80 2.09 -33.21 7.95
N GLU A 81 2.05 -31.93 7.57
CA GLU A 81 0.78 -31.22 7.30
C GLU A 81 0.31 -31.32 5.84
N ASP A 82 1.09 -31.94 4.94
CA ASP A 82 0.78 -32.05 3.50
C ASP A 82 -0.35 -33.03 3.15
N GLN A 83 -0.98 -33.70 4.13
CA GLN A 83 -2.11 -34.62 3.92
C GLN A 83 -3.46 -33.90 3.65
N HIS A 84 -3.43 -32.66 3.15
CA HIS A 84 -4.61 -31.78 3.09
C HIS A 84 -5.45 -31.90 1.80
N GLU A 85 -5.00 -32.72 0.84
CA GLU A 85 -5.70 -32.89 -0.45
C GLU A 85 -7.12 -33.48 -0.27
N ASP A 86 -7.34 -34.32 0.75
CA ASP A 86 -8.62 -35.01 1.00
C ASP A 86 -9.73 -34.09 1.55
N LEU A 87 -9.39 -32.98 2.22
CA LEU A 87 -10.38 -32.13 2.90
C LEU A 87 -10.81 -30.90 2.08
N THR A 88 -9.97 -30.45 1.15
CA THR A 88 -10.19 -29.19 0.43
C THR A 88 -10.49 -29.37 -1.06
N GLN A 89 -10.38 -30.60 -1.59
CA GLN A 89 -10.47 -30.91 -3.03
C GLN A 89 -9.57 -30.01 -3.90
N SER A 90 -8.54 -29.42 -3.30
CA SER A 90 -7.68 -28.43 -3.91
C SER A 90 -6.27 -29.01 -4.02
N ARG A 91 -5.71 -29.00 -5.23
CA ARG A 91 -4.31 -29.39 -5.49
C ARG A 91 -3.30 -28.31 -5.08
N ARG A 92 -3.75 -27.30 -4.35
CA ARG A 92 -2.90 -26.19 -3.93
C ARG A 92 -2.15 -26.62 -2.66
N PRO A 93 -0.80 -26.56 -2.65
CA PRO A 93 -0.03 -26.88 -1.45
C PRO A 93 -0.38 -25.90 -0.33
N LEU A 94 -0.36 -26.40 0.89
CA LEU A 94 -0.47 -25.55 2.07
C LEU A 94 0.74 -24.61 2.15
N THR A 95 0.50 -23.45 2.75
CA THR A 95 1.53 -22.45 3.02
C THR A 95 1.31 -21.93 4.44
N GLY A 96 2.34 -21.41 5.10
CA GLY A 96 2.24 -20.96 6.51
C GLY A 96 1.17 -19.90 6.81
N CYS A 97 0.64 -19.24 5.77
CA CYS A 97 -0.54 -18.38 5.85
C CYS A 97 -1.35 -18.44 4.54
N THR A 98 -2.60 -18.89 4.62
CA THR A 98 -3.56 -18.77 3.51
C THR A 98 -4.17 -17.37 3.52
N ILE A 99 -3.78 -16.55 2.54
CA ILE A 99 -4.35 -15.21 2.34
C ILE A 99 -5.67 -15.36 1.56
N PHE A 100 -6.69 -14.57 1.90
CA PHE A 100 -7.95 -14.47 1.14
C PHE A 100 -8.10 -13.03 0.64
N LEU A 101 -8.36 -12.87 -0.65
CA LEU A 101 -8.53 -11.56 -1.29
C LEU A 101 -9.96 -11.42 -1.80
N GLY A 102 -10.75 -10.57 -1.15
CA GLY A 102 -12.08 -10.17 -1.60
C GLY A 102 -12.07 -8.76 -2.18
N TYR A 103 -12.78 -8.56 -3.28
CA TYR A 103 -12.98 -7.24 -3.89
C TYR A 103 -14.40 -7.13 -4.45
N THR A 104 -14.94 -5.92 -4.51
CA THR A 104 -16.25 -5.62 -5.07
C THR A 104 -16.19 -5.46 -6.60
N SER A 105 -17.32 -5.61 -7.30
CA SER A 105 -17.38 -5.60 -8.77
C SER A 105 -16.84 -4.30 -9.40
N ASN A 106 -17.05 -3.15 -8.74
CA ASN A 106 -16.54 -1.86 -9.18
C ASN A 106 -15.00 -1.78 -9.22
N LEU A 107 -14.29 -2.59 -8.42
CA LEU A 107 -12.83 -2.61 -8.44
C LEU A 107 -12.28 -3.30 -9.69
N ILE A 108 -13.01 -4.29 -10.23
CA ILE A 108 -12.66 -4.97 -11.49
C ILE A 108 -13.02 -4.14 -12.72
N SER A 109 -14.05 -3.30 -12.67
CA SER A 109 -14.35 -2.37 -13.75
C SER A 109 -13.47 -1.11 -13.72
N SER A 110 -12.75 -0.86 -12.62
CA SER A 110 -11.79 0.24 -12.49
C SER A 110 -10.37 -0.13 -12.96
N GLY A 111 -9.48 0.87 -13.01
CA GLY A 111 -8.05 0.67 -13.30
C GLY A 111 -7.30 -0.22 -12.30
N ILE A 112 -7.87 -0.48 -11.11
CA ILE A 112 -7.29 -1.38 -10.10
C ILE A 112 -7.25 -2.83 -10.58
N ARG A 113 -8.06 -3.21 -11.58
CA ARG A 113 -7.95 -4.52 -12.25
C ARG A 113 -6.53 -4.81 -12.72
N GLY A 114 -5.79 -3.80 -13.19
CA GLY A 114 -4.38 -3.96 -13.59
C GLY A 114 -3.49 -4.36 -12.42
N CYS A 115 -3.67 -3.75 -11.24
CA CYS A 115 -2.94 -4.10 -10.03
C CYS A 115 -3.30 -5.52 -9.53
N LEU A 116 -4.59 -5.88 -9.58
CA LEU A 116 -5.08 -7.22 -9.22
C LEU A 116 -4.58 -8.30 -10.19
N GLY A 117 -4.46 -7.96 -11.48
CA GLY A 117 -3.92 -8.86 -12.50
C GLY A 117 -2.40 -9.01 -12.43
N TYR A 118 -1.66 -7.94 -12.11
CA TYR A 118 -0.21 -7.99 -11.91
C TYR A 118 0.18 -8.78 -10.65
N HIS A 119 -0.54 -8.56 -9.54
CA HIS A 119 -0.45 -9.37 -8.33
C HIS A 119 -1.28 -10.65 -8.43
N GLY A 120 -1.66 -11.06 -9.64
CA GLY A 120 -2.40 -12.28 -9.92
C GLY A 120 -1.62 -13.48 -9.42
N TRP A 121 -1.75 -13.75 -8.12
CA TRP A 121 -1.91 -15.00 -7.38
C TRP A 121 -1.52 -16.27 -8.13
N GLY A 122 -0.38 -16.25 -8.78
CA GLY A 122 0.03 -17.20 -9.78
C GLY A 122 1.53 -17.05 -9.95
N ARG A 123 2.25 -18.03 -9.39
CA ARG A 123 3.72 -18.13 -9.37
C ARG A 123 4.40 -17.32 -8.26
N GLY A 124 4.51 -17.95 -7.10
CA GLY A 124 5.78 -17.85 -6.39
C GLY A 124 6.89 -18.37 -7.30
N GLY A 125 8.04 -17.68 -7.32
CA GLY A 125 9.26 -18.14 -7.98
C GLY A 125 9.26 -18.01 -9.51
N GLY A 126 9.60 -16.85 -10.02
CA GLY A 126 9.95 -16.66 -11.43
C GLY A 126 10.61 -15.31 -11.62
N SER A 127 11.90 -15.33 -11.96
CA SER A 127 12.71 -14.15 -12.27
C SER A 127 11.99 -13.17 -13.20
N HIS A 128 11.88 -11.92 -12.76
CA HIS A 128 11.41 -10.80 -13.58
C HIS A 128 12.30 -10.64 -14.80
N GLN A 129 11.80 -11.07 -15.96
CA GLN A 129 12.25 -10.56 -17.24
C GLN A 129 11.08 -9.79 -17.83
N VAL A 130 11.26 -8.46 -17.92
CA VAL A 130 10.26 -7.53 -18.43
C VAL A 130 10.08 -7.82 -19.93
N PRO A 131 8.90 -8.25 -20.41
CA PRO A 131 8.68 -8.44 -21.84
C PRO A 131 8.59 -7.07 -22.50
N GLY A 132 9.41 -6.87 -23.53
CA GLY A 132 9.44 -5.66 -24.34
C GLY A 132 8.05 -5.31 -24.88
N THR A 133 7.74 -4.02 -24.85
CA THR A 133 6.54 -3.43 -25.41
C THR A 133 6.46 -3.69 -26.92
N HIS A 134 5.75 -4.74 -27.33
CA HIS A 134 5.31 -4.88 -28.70
C HIS A 134 3.94 -4.21 -28.83
N ILE A 135 3.91 -2.98 -29.34
CA ILE A 135 2.68 -2.25 -29.67
C ILE A 135 2.22 -2.76 -31.05
N PRO A 136 1.05 -3.42 -31.19
CA PRO A 136 0.53 -3.81 -32.49
C PRO A 136 -0.24 -2.61 -33.06
N GLY A 137 0.30 -1.97 -34.09
CA GLY A 137 -0.39 -0.86 -34.76
C GLY A 137 0.52 0.23 -35.29
N ARG A 138 1.55 -0.14 -36.07
CA ARG A 138 2.17 0.81 -37.00
C ARG A 138 2.16 0.18 -38.39
N VAL A 139 1.22 0.64 -39.20
CA VAL A 139 1.20 0.47 -40.66
C VAL A 139 2.55 0.97 -41.19
N GLN A 140 3.33 0.08 -41.77
CA GLN A 140 4.53 0.47 -42.51
C GLN A 140 4.11 0.96 -43.90
N PRO A 141 4.51 2.17 -44.34
CA PRO A 141 4.33 2.56 -45.73
C PRO A 141 5.30 1.76 -46.61
N GLN A 142 4.76 1.11 -47.65
CA GLN A 142 5.53 0.42 -48.68
C GLN A 142 6.44 1.41 -49.41
N GLY A 143 7.74 1.12 -49.43
CA GLY A 143 8.71 1.79 -50.28
C GLY A 143 8.87 1.02 -51.59
N GLU A 144 8.21 1.45 -52.65
CA GLU A 144 8.57 1.14 -54.03
C GLU A 144 8.64 2.46 -54.82
N GLY A 145 9.85 2.97 -54.96
CA GLY A 145 10.17 4.13 -55.80
C GLY A 145 11.30 3.73 -56.74
N ALA A 146 10.94 3.02 -57.82
CA ALA A 146 11.83 2.73 -58.93
C ALA A 146 12.10 4.02 -59.71
N THR A 147 13.29 4.59 -59.58
CA THR A 147 13.82 5.62 -60.48
C THR A 147 14.75 4.96 -61.50
N ARG A 148 14.20 4.68 -62.68
CA ARG A 148 14.96 4.55 -63.93
C ARG A 148 15.17 5.97 -64.47
N GLU A 149 16.38 6.49 -64.37
CA GLU A 149 16.82 7.62 -65.17
C GLU A 149 17.37 7.10 -66.50
N ARG A 150 16.84 7.68 -67.58
CA ARG A 150 17.38 7.65 -68.93
C ARG A 150 18.26 8.88 -69.06
N ASP A 151 19.56 8.67 -69.29
CA ASP A 151 20.36 9.19 -70.41
C ASP A 151 21.83 8.79 -70.21
#